data_AF-A1WIB6-F1
#
_entry.id   AF-A1WIB6-F1
#
_cell.length_a   1.000
_cell.length_b   1.000
_cell.length_c   1.000
_cell.angle_alpha   90.00
_cell.angle_beta   90.00
_cell.angle_gamma   90.00
#
_symmetry.space_group_name_H-M   'P 1'
#
loop_
_entity.id
_entity.type
_entity.pdbx_description
1 polymer ?
#
loop_
_entity_poly.entity_id
_entity_poly.type
_entity_poly.pdbx_seq_one_letter_code
_entity_poly.pdbx_strand_id
1 'polypeptide(L)'
;MAAETPTLNVQQRIDLRAELLDALEKIPTDGSTNSWNDVYVPMSHQQALNPDRMVVEGMRGAGKSFWTGVFANPDLLRALGRHPLEIDLQSALRSIKASRTIALDAKTAKKNFPNPNELAQLLGLPDVTPETIWSVAILLLFEPDPSLGMPRSTDAHDLWQAPIAWAGKNPGRIARALDFLDERFISANEKALVIFDALDRASNELSDVSKMTAGLLRVMLDLRFAKGLRLKAFIREDILAQAGASVVDGSKLLNNKVTLQWTQSDLYGLAFYRIAQHSSLFRDRFKDIVGHSWQDINGRFQCNAADEPKVQEELWRALVGRYMGKSATKGHSYPYIYNHLSDGLGRVAPRTFLTALRAALNSASRQYAERPHVIHHEAIKDGVRGASTARVAELREEYQWIDPALQCIKDQQKTVPISKRDLEELWLKDNASVLQMIENLRDKALVPWRNGASNPEKVEQLRATLEQIGIVKSRQKDGGERVELPDIYRLAYKIGRHGGISTQKP
;
A
#
# COMPACT_ATOMS: atom_id res chain seq x y z
N MET A 1 -17.82 36.83 -9.11
CA MET A 1 -19.09 36.09 -8.94
C MET A 1 -19.03 34.91 -9.88
N ALA A 2 -18.73 33.71 -9.38
CA ALA A 2 -18.77 32.51 -10.22
C ALA A 2 -20.25 32.19 -10.49
N ALA A 3 -20.60 32.02 -11.76
CA ALA A 3 -21.94 31.62 -12.18
C ALA A 3 -22.34 30.35 -11.41
N GLU A 4 -23.54 30.34 -10.81
CA GLU A 4 -24.08 29.13 -10.20
C GLU A 4 -24.22 28.07 -11.30
N THR A 5 -23.49 26.97 -11.15
CA THR A 5 -23.57 25.81 -12.03
C THR A 5 -25.02 25.37 -12.20
N PRO A 6 -25.48 24.99 -13.41
CA PRO A 6 -26.87 24.59 -13.64
C PRO A 6 -27.29 23.50 -12.66
N THR A 7 -28.28 23.80 -11.82
CA THR A 7 -28.81 22.87 -10.81
C THR A 7 -29.36 21.62 -11.49
N LEU A 8 -28.78 20.47 -11.18
CA LEU A 8 -29.29 19.17 -11.62
C LEU A 8 -30.75 19.02 -11.17
N ASN A 9 -31.64 18.59 -12.06
CA ASN A 9 -32.97 18.18 -11.63
C ASN A 9 -32.90 16.86 -10.81
N VAL A 10 -34.00 16.47 -10.17
CA VAL A 10 -34.03 15.29 -9.29
C VAL A 10 -33.59 14.02 -10.02
N GLN A 11 -34.10 13.79 -11.24
CA GLN A 11 -33.79 12.59 -12.01
C GLN A 11 -32.31 12.55 -12.42
N GLN A 12 -31.78 13.65 -12.94
CA GLN A 12 -30.37 13.75 -13.32
C GLN A 12 -29.43 13.52 -12.13
N ARG A 13 -29.81 13.93 -10.90
CA ARG A 13 -29.03 13.61 -9.69
C ARG A 13 -29.06 12.13 -9.37
N ILE A 14 -30.21 11.48 -9.50
CA ILE A 14 -30.37 10.04 -9.26
C ILE A 14 -29.54 9.25 -10.26
N ASP A 15 -29.65 9.57 -11.55
CA ASP A 15 -28.93 8.89 -12.63
C ASP A 15 -27.42 9.06 -12.46
N LEU A 16 -26.96 10.29 -12.18
CA LEU A 16 -25.54 10.52 -11.93
C LEU A 16 -25.06 9.72 -10.71
N ARG A 17 -25.77 9.71 -9.58
CA ARG A 17 -25.38 8.90 -8.41
C ARG A 17 -25.26 7.42 -8.75
N ALA A 18 -26.19 6.89 -9.55
CA ALA A 18 -26.18 5.50 -9.97
C ALA A 18 -24.95 5.16 -10.82
N GLU A 19 -24.62 5.99 -11.82
CA GLU A 19 -23.43 5.77 -12.65
C GLU A 19 -22.12 5.93 -11.86
N LEU A 20 -22.04 6.93 -10.96
CA LEU A 20 -20.88 7.10 -10.08
C LEU A 20 -20.66 5.87 -9.20
N LEU A 21 -21.73 5.29 -8.67
CA LEU A 21 -21.66 4.11 -7.81
C LEU A 21 -21.25 2.86 -8.61
N ASP A 22 -21.92 2.61 -9.73
CA ASP A 22 -21.65 1.47 -10.62
C ASP A 22 -20.19 1.48 -11.11
N ALA A 23 -19.67 2.65 -11.50
CA ALA A 23 -18.28 2.79 -11.92
C ALA A 23 -17.26 2.44 -10.82
N LEU A 24 -17.57 2.72 -9.55
CA LEU A 24 -16.71 2.36 -8.42
C LEU A 24 -16.88 0.91 -7.95
N GLU A 25 -17.95 0.22 -8.35
CA GLU A 25 -18.17 -1.21 -8.06
C GLU A 25 -17.51 -2.13 -9.09
N LYS A 26 -17.45 -1.72 -10.36
CA LYS A 26 -16.94 -2.52 -11.48
C LYS A 26 -15.45 -2.84 -11.43
N ILE A 27 -14.65 -2.14 -10.62
CA ILE A 27 -13.20 -2.33 -10.55
C ILE A 27 -12.82 -2.87 -9.17
N PRO A 28 -12.19 -4.06 -9.09
CA PRO A 28 -11.65 -4.58 -7.85
C PRO A 28 -10.78 -3.53 -7.16
N THR A 29 -11.02 -3.32 -5.86
CA THR A 29 -10.14 -2.50 -5.03
C THR A 29 -8.87 -3.26 -4.62
N ASP A 30 -8.82 -4.55 -4.93
CA ASP A 30 -7.77 -5.50 -4.56
C ASP A 30 -7.21 -6.25 -5.77
N GLY A 31 -5.88 -6.34 -5.82
CA GLY A 31 -5.16 -7.14 -6.81
C GLY A 31 -4.80 -6.39 -8.08
N SER A 32 -4.27 -7.15 -9.03
CA SER A 32 -3.87 -6.68 -10.35
C SER A 32 -5.08 -6.57 -11.27
N THR A 33 -5.04 -5.63 -12.21
CA THR A 33 -5.96 -5.62 -13.36
C THR A 33 -5.36 -6.42 -14.52
N ASN A 34 -6.22 -6.83 -15.46
CA ASN A 34 -5.82 -7.35 -16.77
C ASN A 34 -6.12 -6.35 -17.90
N SER A 35 -6.67 -5.18 -17.58
CA SER A 35 -7.10 -4.16 -18.53
C SER A 35 -6.31 -2.87 -18.33
N TRP A 36 -5.76 -2.33 -19.43
CA TRP A 36 -5.07 -1.04 -19.40
C TRP A 36 -6.00 0.11 -19.03
N ASN A 37 -7.31 -0.03 -19.28
CA ASN A 37 -8.30 1.00 -18.95
C ASN A 37 -8.43 1.20 -17.44
N ASP A 38 -8.10 0.22 -16.62
CA ASP A 38 -8.16 0.33 -15.16
C ASP A 38 -6.87 0.89 -14.55
N VAL A 39 -5.82 1.10 -15.37
CA VAL A 39 -4.50 1.54 -14.89
C VAL A 39 -4.42 3.06 -14.85
N TYR A 40 -4.66 3.63 -13.67
CA TYR A 40 -4.34 5.03 -13.36
C TYR A 40 -2.85 5.16 -12.96
N VAL A 41 -2.14 6.09 -13.59
CA VAL A 41 -0.70 6.32 -13.37
C VAL A 41 -0.51 7.71 -12.76
N PRO A 42 -0.46 7.85 -11.42
CA PRO A 42 -0.23 9.14 -10.79
C PRO A 42 1.21 9.61 -10.99
N MET A 43 1.40 10.92 -11.10
CA MET A 43 2.71 11.55 -11.23
C MET A 43 3.64 11.20 -10.05
N SER A 44 3.10 11.11 -8.84
CA SER A 44 3.85 10.74 -7.63
C SER A 44 4.48 9.34 -7.69
N HIS A 45 4.02 8.45 -8.58
CA HIS A 45 4.51 7.09 -8.69
C HIS A 45 5.59 6.89 -9.76
N GLN A 46 5.92 7.89 -10.59
CA GLN A 46 6.84 7.70 -11.72
C GLN A 46 8.19 7.11 -11.31
N GLN A 47 8.75 7.56 -10.18
CA GLN A 47 10.00 7.01 -9.65
C GLN A 47 9.86 5.54 -9.23
N ALA A 48 8.70 5.13 -8.71
CA ALA A 48 8.47 3.72 -8.35
C ALA A 48 8.41 2.83 -9.60
N LEU A 49 8.01 3.39 -10.75
CA LEU A 49 7.96 2.69 -12.03
C LEU A 49 9.33 2.52 -12.69
N ASN A 50 10.31 3.36 -12.34
CA ASN A 50 11.65 3.27 -12.90
C ASN A 50 12.31 1.93 -12.49
N PRO A 51 12.71 1.06 -13.44
CA PRO A 51 13.31 -0.24 -13.11
C PRO A 51 14.65 -0.12 -12.36
N ASP A 52 15.34 1.01 -12.44
CA ASP A 52 16.59 1.26 -11.71
C ASP A 52 16.35 1.61 -10.22
N ARG A 53 15.11 1.93 -9.84
CA ARG A 53 14.69 2.11 -8.43
C ARG A 53 14.36 0.75 -7.83
N MET A 54 15.34 0.12 -7.20
CA MET A 54 15.24 -1.26 -6.77
C MET A 54 14.29 -1.46 -5.58
N VAL A 55 14.24 -0.52 -4.62
CA VAL A 55 13.39 -0.65 -3.42
C VAL A 55 12.23 0.33 -3.49
N VAL A 56 11.02 -0.20 -3.44
CA VAL A 56 9.78 0.57 -3.34
C VAL A 56 9.09 0.22 -2.04
N GLU A 57 8.91 1.19 -1.15
CA GLU A 57 8.23 0.99 0.13
C GLU A 57 6.78 1.52 0.09
N GLY A 58 5.91 0.98 0.92
CA GLY A 58 4.60 1.58 1.17
C GLY A 58 3.74 0.83 2.16
N MET A 59 2.77 1.52 2.77
CA MET A 59 1.78 0.94 3.68
C MET A 59 0.87 -0.11 3.00
N ARG A 60 0.11 -0.88 3.79
CA ARG A 60 -0.93 -1.78 3.24
C ARG A 60 -1.97 -0.96 2.47
N GLY A 61 -2.42 -1.49 1.33
CA GLY A 61 -3.35 -0.78 0.44
C GLY A 61 -2.74 0.31 -0.44
N ALA A 62 -1.44 0.62 -0.33
CA ALA A 62 -0.78 1.67 -1.14
C ALA A 62 -0.64 1.34 -2.65
N GLY A 63 -1.00 0.13 -3.09
CA GLY A 63 -0.91 -0.29 -4.49
C GLY A 63 0.35 -1.08 -4.87
N LYS A 64 1.09 -1.63 -3.91
CA LYS A 64 2.25 -2.51 -4.15
C LYS A 64 1.91 -3.66 -5.10
N SER A 65 0.98 -4.53 -4.71
CA SER A 65 0.55 -5.67 -5.53
C SER A 65 -0.15 -5.28 -6.83
N PHE A 66 -0.74 -4.09 -6.89
CA PHE A 66 -1.28 -3.55 -8.14
C PHE A 66 -0.14 -3.32 -9.15
N TRP A 67 0.92 -2.62 -8.74
CA TRP A 67 2.08 -2.39 -9.60
C TRP A 67 2.84 -3.67 -9.92
N THR A 68 3.00 -4.58 -8.94
CA THR A 68 3.54 -5.93 -9.20
C THR A 68 2.78 -6.60 -10.33
N GLY A 69 1.44 -6.56 -10.31
CA GLY A 69 0.60 -7.10 -11.37
C GLY A 69 0.77 -6.43 -12.74
N VAL A 70 0.85 -5.10 -12.76
CA VAL A 70 1.10 -4.33 -14.00
C VAL A 70 2.45 -4.71 -14.61
N PHE A 71 3.50 -4.83 -13.79
CA PHE A 71 4.81 -5.26 -14.27
C PHE A 71 4.83 -6.74 -14.70
N ALA A 72 4.09 -7.61 -14.00
CA ALA A 72 4.03 -9.04 -14.29
C ALA A 72 3.28 -9.36 -15.58
N ASN A 73 2.34 -8.50 -15.99
CA ASN A 73 1.56 -8.67 -17.21
C ASN A 73 2.27 -8.00 -18.42
N PRO A 74 2.70 -8.78 -19.44
CA PRO A 74 3.44 -8.24 -20.59
C PRO A 74 2.68 -7.17 -21.39
N ASP A 75 1.36 -7.30 -21.51
CA ASP A 75 0.55 -6.36 -22.27
C ASP A 75 0.37 -5.04 -21.52
N LEU A 76 0.17 -5.10 -20.20
CA LEU A 76 0.11 -3.91 -19.36
C LEU A 76 1.46 -3.20 -19.28
N LEU A 77 2.56 -3.94 -19.16
CA LEU A 77 3.91 -3.36 -19.18
C LEU A 77 4.19 -2.65 -20.52
N ARG A 78 3.79 -3.25 -21.65
CA ARG A 78 3.93 -2.63 -22.98
C ARG A 78 3.08 -1.37 -23.08
N ALA A 79 1.86 -1.39 -22.57
CA ALA A 79 0.97 -0.23 -22.56
C ALA A 79 1.55 0.89 -21.67
N LEU A 80 2.09 0.54 -20.50
CA LEU A 80 2.79 1.46 -19.61
C LEU A 80 4.01 2.11 -20.28
N GLY A 81 4.81 1.34 -21.01
CA GLY A 81 5.94 1.88 -21.78
C GLY A 81 5.55 2.84 -22.91
N ARG A 82 4.28 2.85 -23.35
CA ARG A 82 3.73 3.79 -24.34
C ARG A 82 2.99 4.97 -23.70
N HIS A 83 2.76 4.92 -22.40
CA HIS A 83 2.08 5.99 -21.67
C HIS A 83 2.96 7.26 -21.66
N PRO A 84 2.38 8.47 -21.79
CA PRO A 84 3.13 9.73 -21.72
C PRO A 84 3.79 9.91 -20.34
N LEU A 85 5.05 9.49 -20.24
CA LEU A 85 5.93 9.63 -19.07
C LEU A 85 7.20 10.39 -19.46
N GLU A 86 8.09 10.65 -18.51
CA GLU A 86 9.45 11.15 -18.81
C GLU A 86 10.16 10.23 -19.82
N ILE A 87 10.88 10.82 -20.78
CA ILE A 87 11.46 10.11 -21.94
C ILE A 87 12.37 8.95 -21.49
N ASP A 88 13.21 9.18 -20.49
CA ASP A 88 14.13 8.17 -19.97
C ASP A 88 13.40 7.02 -19.30
N LEU A 89 12.33 7.32 -18.54
CA LEU A 89 11.47 6.31 -17.93
C LEU A 89 10.76 5.46 -18.99
N GLN A 90 10.20 6.08 -20.03
CA GLN A 90 9.59 5.34 -21.13
C GLN A 90 10.59 4.42 -21.83
N SER A 91 11.80 4.92 -22.11
CA SER A 91 12.87 4.14 -22.72
C SER A 91 13.24 2.94 -21.84
N ALA A 92 13.43 3.16 -20.54
CA ALA A 92 13.74 2.13 -19.57
C ALA A 92 12.64 1.05 -19.51
N LEU A 93 11.36 1.43 -19.49
CA LEU A 93 10.24 0.50 -19.50
C LEU A 93 10.17 -0.33 -20.80
N ARG A 94 10.38 0.30 -21.97
CA ARG A 94 10.37 -0.38 -23.27
C ARG A 94 11.53 -1.38 -23.45
N SER A 95 12.63 -1.16 -22.74
CA SER A 95 13.79 -2.05 -22.75
C SER A 95 13.56 -3.36 -21.99
N ILE A 96 12.54 -3.45 -21.14
CA ILE A 96 12.20 -4.67 -20.40
C ILE A 96 11.55 -5.67 -21.36
N LYS A 97 12.20 -6.79 -21.63
CA LYS A 97 11.71 -7.88 -22.50
C LYS A 97 11.32 -9.14 -21.75
N ALA A 98 11.88 -9.33 -20.56
CA ALA A 98 11.47 -10.38 -19.63
C ALA A 98 11.04 -9.76 -18.29
N SER A 99 9.84 -10.10 -17.83
CA SER A 99 9.35 -9.68 -16.51
C SER A 99 8.89 -10.93 -15.75
N ARG A 100 9.42 -11.11 -14.55
CA ARG A 100 9.17 -12.27 -13.70
C ARG A 100 8.87 -11.82 -12.28
N THR A 101 8.04 -12.57 -11.57
CA THR A 101 7.59 -12.19 -10.23
C THR A 101 7.84 -13.32 -9.24
N ILE A 102 8.37 -12.95 -8.08
CA ILE A 102 8.36 -13.76 -6.86
C ILE A 102 7.41 -13.06 -5.87
N ALA A 103 6.17 -13.53 -5.82
CA ALA A 103 5.15 -13.04 -4.89
C ALA A 103 4.79 -14.15 -3.90
N LEU A 104 4.97 -13.89 -2.61
CA LEU A 104 4.77 -14.89 -1.55
C LEU A 104 3.31 -15.03 -1.11
N ASP A 105 2.35 -14.62 -1.96
CA ASP A 105 0.93 -14.79 -1.65
C ASP A 105 0.42 -16.21 -1.96
N ALA A 106 -0.63 -16.64 -1.26
CA ALA A 106 -1.17 -18.00 -1.36
C ALA A 106 -1.71 -18.38 -2.75
N LYS A 107 -1.95 -17.41 -3.64
CA LYS A 107 -2.45 -17.65 -5.00
C LYS A 107 -1.31 -17.84 -6.01
N THR A 108 -0.15 -17.23 -5.76
CA THR A 108 0.98 -17.15 -6.71
C THR A 108 2.21 -17.97 -6.26
N ALA A 109 2.35 -18.23 -4.95
CA ALA A 109 3.52 -18.88 -4.35
C ALA A 109 3.69 -20.37 -4.71
N LYS A 110 2.70 -21.02 -5.33
CA LYS A 110 2.72 -22.50 -5.48
C LYS A 110 3.83 -23.07 -6.37
N LYS A 111 4.64 -22.25 -7.08
CA LYS A 111 5.68 -22.76 -8.00
C LYS A 111 7.02 -22.02 -8.01
N ASN A 112 7.11 -20.77 -7.53
CA ASN A 112 8.28 -19.92 -7.82
C ASN A 112 9.07 -19.45 -6.58
N PHE A 113 8.68 -19.85 -5.37
CA PHE A 113 9.48 -19.67 -4.14
C PHE A 113 9.14 -20.74 -3.10
N PRO A 114 10.05 -21.13 -2.19
CA PRO A 114 9.72 -22.07 -1.12
C PRO A 114 8.64 -21.50 -0.18
N ASN A 115 7.74 -22.36 0.28
CA ASN A 115 6.72 -21.99 1.26
C ASN A 115 7.34 -21.80 2.67
N PRO A 116 6.64 -21.16 3.62
CA PRO A 116 7.20 -20.88 4.95
C PRO A 116 7.76 -22.09 5.70
N ASN A 117 7.12 -23.26 5.58
CA ASN A 117 7.59 -24.48 6.24
C ASN A 117 8.86 -25.03 5.57
N GLU A 118 8.93 -24.97 4.24
CA GLU A 118 10.13 -25.32 3.47
C GLU A 118 11.28 -24.36 3.79
N LEU A 119 11.02 -23.05 3.88
CA LEU A 119 12.05 -22.04 4.19
C LEU A 119 12.76 -22.33 5.51
N ALA A 120 12.02 -22.70 6.55
CA ALA A 120 12.61 -23.06 7.85
C ALA A 120 13.56 -24.27 7.73
N GLN A 121 13.17 -25.28 6.95
CA GLN A 121 14.01 -26.46 6.69
C GLN A 121 15.24 -26.12 5.86
N LEU A 122 15.07 -25.32 4.80
CA LEU A 122 16.13 -24.91 3.89
C LEU A 122 17.18 -24.05 4.58
N LEU A 123 16.78 -23.13 5.46
CA LEU A 123 17.69 -22.32 6.27
C LEU A 123 18.44 -23.15 7.33
N GLY A 124 17.95 -24.34 7.66
CA GLY A 124 18.65 -25.29 8.53
C GLY A 124 19.75 -26.09 7.83
N LEU A 125 19.86 -26.00 6.50
CA LEU A 125 20.89 -26.70 5.73
C LEU A 125 22.27 -26.05 5.94
N PRO A 126 23.36 -26.83 5.92
CA PRO A 126 24.72 -26.29 6.03
C PRO A 126 25.03 -25.27 4.94
N ASP A 127 25.68 -24.16 5.33
CA ASP A 127 26.15 -23.09 4.44
C ASP A 127 25.03 -22.37 3.64
N VAL A 128 23.76 -22.61 3.97
CA VAL A 128 22.63 -21.93 3.34
C VAL A 128 22.30 -20.64 4.11
N THR A 129 22.18 -19.56 3.35
CA THR A 129 21.78 -18.24 3.86
C THR A 129 20.52 -17.78 3.12
N PRO A 130 19.78 -16.79 3.65
CA PRO A 130 18.71 -16.14 2.89
C PRO A 130 19.12 -15.70 1.48
N GLU A 131 20.34 -15.19 1.32
CA GLU A 131 20.95 -14.76 0.06
C GLU A 131 21.10 -15.93 -0.91
N THR A 132 21.49 -17.10 -0.42
CA THR A 132 21.55 -18.36 -1.18
C THR A 132 20.17 -18.69 -1.76
N ILE A 133 19.11 -18.64 -0.94
CA ILE A 133 17.74 -18.96 -1.35
C ILE A 133 17.25 -17.98 -2.42
N TRP A 134 17.45 -16.68 -2.21
CA TRP A 134 17.04 -15.65 -3.18
C TRP A 134 17.77 -15.77 -4.51
N SER A 135 19.08 -16.01 -4.47
CA SER A 135 19.89 -16.16 -5.68
C SER A 135 19.44 -17.36 -6.51
N VAL A 136 19.18 -18.51 -5.85
CA VAL A 136 18.65 -19.70 -6.52
C VAL A 136 17.25 -19.43 -7.10
N ALA A 137 16.37 -18.80 -6.32
CA ALA A 137 15.03 -18.45 -6.79
C ALA A 137 15.07 -17.55 -8.03
N ILE A 138 15.95 -16.54 -8.06
CA ILE A 138 16.15 -15.67 -9.24
C ILE A 138 16.62 -16.49 -10.44
N LEU A 139 17.65 -17.34 -10.28
CA LEU A 139 18.20 -18.14 -11.38
C LEU A 139 17.16 -19.09 -11.98
N LEU A 140 16.31 -19.71 -11.15
CA LEU A 140 15.28 -20.64 -11.59
C LEU A 140 14.16 -19.97 -12.43
N LEU A 141 13.99 -18.64 -12.38
CA LEU A 141 13.04 -17.92 -13.22
C LEU A 141 13.45 -17.84 -14.71
N PHE A 142 14.72 -18.13 -15.02
CA PHE A 142 15.33 -17.88 -16.33
C PHE A 142 15.99 -19.11 -16.97
N GLU A 143 15.74 -20.29 -16.41
CA GLU A 143 16.38 -21.57 -16.76
C GLU A 143 17.92 -21.49 -16.65
N PRO A 144 18.52 -21.96 -15.55
CA PRO A 144 19.96 -21.93 -15.37
C PRO A 144 20.69 -22.72 -16.47
N ASP A 145 21.83 -22.20 -16.93
CA ASP A 145 22.71 -22.90 -17.86
C ASP A 145 23.11 -24.28 -17.26
N PRO A 146 22.90 -25.39 -17.99
CA PRO A 146 23.33 -26.72 -17.55
C PRO A 146 24.81 -26.79 -17.11
N SER A 147 25.69 -25.96 -17.69
CA SER A 147 27.12 -25.88 -17.35
C SER A 147 27.38 -25.43 -15.90
N LEU A 148 26.40 -24.75 -15.28
CA LEU A 148 26.45 -24.39 -13.85
C LEU A 148 26.63 -25.63 -12.96
N GLY A 149 26.06 -26.76 -13.37
CA GLY A 149 26.06 -28.01 -12.62
C GLY A 149 25.16 -27.99 -11.38
N MET A 150 24.27 -26.99 -11.28
CA MET A 150 23.25 -26.95 -10.23
C MET A 150 22.25 -28.07 -10.48
N PRO A 151 22.04 -28.99 -9.52
CA PRO A 151 21.11 -30.08 -9.71
C PRO A 151 19.69 -29.54 -9.82
N ARG A 152 18.91 -30.08 -10.76
CA ARG A 152 17.45 -29.95 -10.74
C ARG A 152 16.90 -30.95 -9.74
N SER A 153 15.81 -30.58 -9.07
CA SER A 153 15.13 -31.59 -8.28
C SER A 153 14.54 -32.68 -9.18
N THR A 154 14.69 -33.92 -8.74
CA THR A 154 14.04 -35.09 -9.33
C THR A 154 12.66 -35.34 -8.72
N ASP A 155 12.33 -34.68 -7.61
CA ASP A 155 11.01 -34.73 -6.99
C ASP A 155 10.17 -33.53 -7.46
N ALA A 156 9.01 -33.81 -8.06
CA ALA A 156 8.07 -32.79 -8.51
C ALA A 156 7.45 -31.98 -7.36
N HIS A 157 7.53 -32.49 -6.12
CA HIS A 157 6.97 -31.86 -4.92
C HIS A 157 8.00 -31.15 -4.04
N ASP A 158 9.30 -31.34 -4.31
CA ASP A 158 10.37 -30.61 -3.64
C ASP A 158 11.29 -30.02 -4.70
N LEU A 159 11.00 -28.79 -5.14
CA LEU A 159 11.78 -28.12 -6.18
C LEU A 159 13.06 -27.47 -5.64
N TRP A 160 13.26 -27.43 -4.33
CA TRP A 160 14.11 -26.44 -3.69
C TRP A 160 15.29 -27.05 -2.94
N GLN A 161 15.11 -28.18 -2.25
CA GLN A 161 16.13 -28.72 -1.36
C GLN A 161 17.44 -29.01 -2.08
N ALA A 162 17.40 -29.76 -3.18
CA ALA A 162 18.59 -30.12 -3.95
C ALA A 162 19.35 -28.90 -4.52
N PRO A 163 18.73 -27.97 -5.27
CA PRO A 163 19.45 -26.81 -5.79
C PRO A 163 19.96 -25.87 -4.69
N ILE A 164 19.22 -25.67 -3.60
CA ILE A 164 19.63 -24.78 -2.50
C ILE A 164 20.77 -25.39 -1.67
N ALA A 165 20.69 -26.68 -1.34
CA ALA A 165 21.78 -27.37 -0.65
C ALA A 165 23.08 -27.34 -1.46
N TRP A 166 22.97 -27.52 -2.79
CA TRP A 166 24.11 -27.39 -3.69
C TRP A 166 24.65 -25.96 -3.73
N ALA A 167 23.78 -24.96 -3.81
CA ALA A 167 24.15 -23.55 -3.85
C ALA A 167 24.91 -23.10 -2.60
N GLY A 168 24.50 -23.55 -1.41
CA GLY A 168 25.20 -23.28 -0.15
C GLY A 168 26.66 -23.73 -0.17
N LYS A 169 26.94 -24.86 -0.82
CA LYS A 169 28.30 -25.40 -0.99
C LYS A 169 29.07 -24.80 -2.17
N ASN A 170 28.40 -24.02 -3.04
CA ASN A 170 28.96 -23.50 -4.28
C ASN A 170 28.71 -21.98 -4.47
N PRO A 171 28.97 -21.11 -3.47
CA PRO A 171 28.61 -19.70 -3.53
C PRO A 171 29.27 -18.96 -4.72
N GLY A 172 30.53 -19.28 -5.02
CA GLY A 172 31.25 -18.67 -6.15
C GLY A 172 30.69 -19.07 -7.52
N ARG A 173 30.01 -20.21 -7.66
CA ARG A 173 29.32 -20.58 -8.90
C ARG A 173 28.00 -19.83 -9.05
N ILE A 174 27.27 -19.64 -7.96
CA ILE A 174 26.01 -18.88 -7.94
C ILE A 174 26.26 -17.42 -8.32
N ALA A 175 27.28 -16.78 -7.75
CA ALA A 175 27.64 -15.41 -8.10
C ALA A 175 27.91 -15.25 -9.61
N ARG A 176 28.77 -16.12 -10.18
CA ARG A 176 29.04 -16.11 -11.62
C ARG A 176 27.80 -16.38 -12.46
N ALA A 177 26.92 -17.26 -12.02
CA ALA A 177 25.68 -17.54 -12.75
C ALA A 177 24.78 -16.31 -12.88
N LEU A 178 24.71 -15.48 -11.84
CA LEU A 178 23.99 -14.20 -11.87
C LEU A 178 24.68 -13.19 -12.79
N ASP A 179 26.01 -13.13 -12.78
CA ASP A 179 26.79 -12.27 -13.71
C ASP A 179 26.56 -12.68 -15.17
N PHE A 180 26.63 -13.98 -15.49
CA PHE A 180 26.33 -14.49 -16.83
C PHE A 180 24.89 -14.19 -17.26
N LEU A 181 23.94 -14.27 -16.32
CA LEU A 181 22.56 -13.92 -16.59
C LEU A 181 22.42 -12.42 -16.93
N ASP A 182 23.12 -11.54 -16.21
CA ASP A 182 23.18 -10.12 -16.51
C ASP A 182 23.78 -9.86 -17.90
N GLU A 183 24.96 -10.42 -18.19
CA GLU A 183 25.67 -10.30 -19.46
C GLU A 183 24.84 -10.79 -20.66
N ARG A 184 24.06 -11.86 -20.47
CA ARG A 184 23.15 -12.39 -21.50
C ARG A 184 22.14 -11.34 -21.95
N PHE A 185 21.51 -10.63 -21.00
CA PHE A 185 20.53 -9.58 -21.32
C PHE A 185 21.21 -8.31 -21.85
N ILE A 186 22.40 -7.95 -21.35
CA ILE A 186 23.20 -6.84 -21.90
C ILE A 186 23.53 -7.09 -23.38
N SER A 187 24.00 -8.29 -23.71
CA SER A 187 24.41 -8.66 -25.07
C SER A 187 23.23 -8.66 -26.06
N ALA A 188 22.02 -8.92 -25.57
CA ALA A 188 20.79 -8.83 -26.35
C ALA A 188 20.25 -7.39 -26.48
N ASN A 189 20.84 -6.41 -25.79
CA ASN A 189 20.30 -5.06 -25.63
C ASN A 189 18.88 -5.06 -25.03
N GLU A 190 18.65 -5.96 -24.07
CA GLU A 190 17.38 -6.16 -23.38
C GLU A 190 17.56 -6.02 -21.87
N LYS A 191 16.45 -5.85 -21.15
CA LYS A 191 16.42 -5.97 -19.69
C LYS A 191 15.46 -7.08 -19.25
N ALA A 192 15.88 -7.82 -18.23
CA ALA A 192 15.03 -8.65 -17.41
C ALA A 192 14.73 -7.95 -16.10
N LEU A 193 13.46 -7.91 -15.70
CA LEU A 193 13.01 -7.39 -14.42
C LEU A 193 12.46 -8.52 -13.55
N VAL A 194 13.00 -8.68 -12.34
CA VAL A 194 12.45 -9.55 -11.30
C VAL A 194 11.79 -8.70 -10.24
N ILE A 195 10.49 -8.91 -10.02
CA ILE A 195 9.70 -8.19 -9.03
C ILE A 195 9.46 -9.07 -7.80
N PHE A 196 9.68 -8.51 -6.61
CA PHE A 196 9.41 -9.15 -5.33
C PHE A 196 8.25 -8.44 -4.63
N ASP A 197 7.27 -9.21 -4.14
CA ASP A 197 6.11 -8.68 -3.42
C ASP A 197 5.65 -9.65 -2.32
N ALA A 198 4.84 -9.13 -1.40
CA ALA A 198 4.27 -9.87 -0.27
C ALA A 198 5.33 -10.54 0.63
N LEU A 199 6.50 -9.91 0.79
CA LEU A 199 7.61 -10.43 1.62
C LEU A 199 7.19 -10.68 3.08
N ASP A 200 6.13 -10.01 3.55
CA ASP A 200 5.51 -10.22 4.84
C ASP A 200 4.90 -11.61 5.05
N ARG A 201 4.83 -12.41 4.00
CA ARG A 201 4.34 -13.79 4.04
C ARG A 201 5.44 -14.85 4.00
N ALA A 202 6.71 -14.45 4.06
CA ALA A 202 7.84 -15.38 4.04
C ALA A 202 7.86 -16.31 5.28
N SER A 203 7.39 -15.82 6.42
CA SER A 203 7.27 -16.58 7.66
C SER A 203 6.14 -16.00 8.51
N ASN A 204 5.67 -16.77 9.50
CA ASN A 204 4.79 -16.26 10.54
C ASN A 204 5.57 -15.47 11.61
N GLU A 205 6.89 -15.62 11.65
CA GLU A 205 7.79 -14.96 12.60
C GLU A 205 8.41 -13.68 12.03
N LEU A 206 8.25 -12.54 12.72
CA LEU A 206 8.79 -11.24 12.25
C LEU A 206 10.30 -11.28 12.09
N SER A 207 10.98 -11.98 13.01
CA SER A 207 12.43 -12.11 12.95
C SER A 207 12.88 -12.83 11.67
N ASP A 208 12.12 -13.83 11.21
CA ASP A 208 12.45 -14.57 10.00
C ASP A 208 12.03 -13.81 8.74
N VAL A 209 10.89 -13.11 8.75
CA VAL A 209 10.51 -12.16 7.69
C VAL A 209 11.60 -11.09 7.51
N SER A 210 12.09 -10.54 8.62
CA SER A 210 13.16 -9.54 8.64
C SER A 210 14.49 -10.12 8.12
N LYS A 211 14.88 -11.33 8.56
CA LYS A 211 16.07 -12.04 8.05
C LYS A 211 15.98 -12.30 6.55
N MET A 212 14.84 -12.81 6.07
CA MET A 212 14.63 -13.07 4.64
C MET A 212 14.66 -11.78 3.82
N THR A 213 14.03 -10.71 4.32
CA THR A 213 14.07 -9.40 3.67
C THR A 213 15.48 -8.82 3.65
N ALA A 214 16.24 -8.94 4.75
CA ALA A 214 17.63 -8.48 4.81
C ALA A 214 18.52 -9.25 3.81
N GLY A 215 18.30 -10.56 3.66
CA GLY A 215 18.95 -11.37 2.63
C GLY A 215 18.65 -10.88 1.21
N LEU A 216 17.38 -10.59 0.91
CA LEU A 216 17.00 -10.03 -0.39
C LEU A 216 17.70 -8.69 -0.63
N LEU A 217 17.71 -7.80 0.37
CA LEU A 217 18.37 -6.50 0.26
C LEU A 217 19.88 -6.62 0.01
N ARG A 218 20.55 -7.64 0.54
CA ARG A 218 21.98 -7.91 0.24
C ARG A 218 22.19 -8.39 -1.19
N VAL A 219 21.36 -9.32 -1.67
CA VAL A 219 21.39 -9.75 -3.09
C VAL A 219 21.14 -8.56 -4.02
N MET A 220 20.19 -7.68 -3.67
CA MET A 220 19.92 -6.45 -4.42
C MET A 220 21.10 -5.47 -4.36
N LEU A 221 21.80 -5.37 -3.23
CA LEU A 221 22.98 -4.53 -3.08
C LEU A 221 24.15 -5.02 -3.95
N ASP A 222 24.34 -6.33 -4.02
CA ASP A 222 25.36 -6.97 -4.86
C ASP A 222 25.08 -6.74 -6.34
N LEU A 223 23.82 -6.88 -6.75
CA LEU A 223 23.37 -6.71 -8.13
C LEU A 223 23.01 -5.26 -8.51
N ARG A 224 23.29 -4.27 -7.65
CA ARG A 224 22.89 -2.87 -7.89
C ARG A 224 23.47 -2.24 -9.17
N PHE A 225 24.59 -2.78 -9.66
CA PHE A 225 25.28 -2.31 -10.86
C PHE A 225 25.09 -3.20 -12.08
N ALA A 226 24.34 -4.30 -11.95
CA ALA A 226 23.88 -5.08 -13.10
C ALA A 226 23.25 -4.13 -14.13
N LYS A 227 23.21 -4.49 -15.41
CA LYS A 227 22.59 -3.65 -16.47
C LYS A 227 21.47 -4.34 -17.24
N GLY A 228 21.59 -5.64 -17.45
CA GLY A 228 20.60 -6.50 -18.06
C GLY A 228 19.62 -7.08 -17.06
N LEU A 229 20.06 -7.51 -15.87
CA LEU A 229 19.23 -8.02 -14.79
C LEU A 229 18.85 -6.88 -13.82
N ARG A 230 17.55 -6.63 -13.64
CA ARG A 230 17.00 -5.62 -12.74
C ARG A 230 16.18 -6.29 -11.66
N LEU A 231 16.37 -5.86 -10.42
CA LEU A 231 15.59 -6.32 -9.28
C LEU A 231 14.75 -5.17 -8.72
N LYS A 232 13.48 -5.44 -8.44
CA LYS A 232 12.56 -4.47 -7.83
C LYS A 232 11.75 -5.12 -6.72
N ALA A 233 11.87 -4.64 -5.49
CA ALA A 233 11.12 -5.14 -4.34
C ALA A 233 10.10 -4.11 -3.87
N PHE A 234 8.85 -4.56 -3.73
CA PHE A 234 7.78 -3.81 -3.07
C PHE A 234 7.66 -4.28 -1.62
N ILE A 235 8.07 -3.44 -0.67
CA ILE A 235 8.25 -3.83 0.73
C ILE A 235 7.32 -2.99 1.62
N ARG A 236 6.79 -3.60 2.68
CA ARG A 236 6.12 -2.84 3.75
C ARG A 236 7.15 -2.07 4.57
N GLU A 237 6.78 -0.89 5.02
CA GLU A 237 7.70 0.03 5.70
C GLU A 237 8.21 -0.46 7.05
N ASP A 238 7.36 -1.15 7.83
CA ASP A 238 7.71 -1.73 9.12
C ASP A 238 8.78 -2.81 8.96
N ILE A 239 8.59 -3.69 7.97
CA ILE A 239 9.54 -4.72 7.60
C ILE A 239 10.83 -4.11 7.05
N LEU A 240 10.73 -3.10 6.17
CA LEU A 240 11.91 -2.46 5.58
C LEU A 240 12.74 -1.74 6.64
N ALA A 241 12.11 -1.04 7.59
CA ALA A 241 12.81 -0.35 8.66
C ALA A 241 13.60 -1.34 9.53
N GLN A 242 13.00 -2.48 9.88
CA GLN A 242 13.66 -3.49 10.70
C GLN A 242 14.75 -4.25 9.93
N ALA A 243 14.45 -4.72 8.72
CA ALA A 243 15.38 -5.48 7.90
C ALA A 243 16.55 -4.62 7.43
N GLY A 244 16.27 -3.41 6.96
CA GLY A 244 17.26 -2.47 6.42
C GLY A 244 18.32 -2.07 7.43
N ALA A 245 17.95 -1.94 8.72
CA ALA A 245 18.90 -1.64 9.79
C ALA A 245 19.95 -2.74 10.01
N SER A 246 19.67 -3.98 9.59
CA SER A 246 20.57 -5.13 9.73
C SER A 246 21.48 -5.38 8.52
N VAL A 247 21.35 -4.57 7.47
CA VAL A 247 22.13 -4.72 6.23
C VAL A 247 23.34 -3.79 6.27
N VAL A 248 24.53 -4.37 6.37
CA VAL A 248 25.80 -3.63 6.23
C VAL A 248 25.80 -2.94 4.87
N ASP A 249 26.18 -1.66 4.85
CA ASP A 249 26.14 -0.81 3.65
C ASP A 249 24.76 -0.67 2.98
N GLY A 250 23.68 -1.04 3.68
CA GLY A 250 22.30 -0.96 3.17
C GLY A 250 21.90 0.44 2.74
N SER A 251 22.49 1.50 3.31
CA SER A 251 22.26 2.89 2.90
C SER A 251 22.56 3.13 1.41
N LYS A 252 23.51 2.40 0.80
CA LYS A 252 23.82 2.51 -0.64
C LYS A 252 22.64 2.10 -1.53
N LEU A 253 21.78 1.22 -1.04
CA LEU A 253 20.53 0.81 -1.68
C LEU A 253 19.36 1.69 -1.22
N LEU A 254 19.22 1.88 0.10
CA LEU A 254 18.06 2.52 0.72
C LEU A 254 18.01 4.04 0.53
N ASN A 255 19.14 4.72 0.28
CA ASN A 255 19.15 6.14 -0.07
C ASN A 255 18.42 6.44 -1.38
N ASN A 256 18.26 5.43 -2.23
CA ASN A 256 17.54 5.51 -3.50
C ASN A 256 16.16 4.85 -3.47
N LYS A 257 15.66 4.48 -2.28
CA LYS A 257 14.32 3.92 -2.13
C LYS A 257 13.25 4.93 -2.55
N VAL A 258 12.13 4.42 -3.05
CA VAL A 258 10.97 5.23 -3.41
C VAL A 258 9.79 4.85 -2.53
N THR A 259 9.10 5.83 -1.97
CA THR A 259 7.86 5.60 -1.22
C THR A 259 6.66 5.70 -2.17
N LEU A 260 5.76 4.71 -2.17
CA LEU A 260 4.44 4.83 -2.82
C LEU A 260 3.55 5.78 -2.03
N GLN A 261 3.65 7.06 -2.37
CA GLN A 261 2.87 8.13 -1.76
C GLN A 261 1.68 8.49 -2.64
N TRP A 262 0.55 8.71 -1.98
CA TRP A 262 -0.67 9.19 -2.62
C TRP A 262 -1.01 10.56 -2.07
N THR A 263 -0.94 11.57 -2.92
CA THR A 263 -1.41 12.91 -2.57
C THR A 263 -2.94 12.97 -2.61
N GLN A 264 -3.53 14.02 -2.05
CA GLN A 264 -4.97 14.26 -2.17
C GLN A 264 -5.41 14.30 -3.64
N SER A 265 -4.65 14.99 -4.50
CA SER A 265 -4.97 15.07 -5.93
C SER A 265 -4.85 13.73 -6.63
N ASP A 266 -3.89 12.88 -6.26
CA ASP A 266 -3.77 11.55 -6.85
C ASP A 266 -4.98 10.66 -6.54
N LEU A 267 -5.53 10.78 -5.32
CA LEU A 267 -6.66 9.98 -4.86
C LEU A 267 -7.98 10.39 -5.53
N TYR A 268 -8.20 11.71 -5.66
CA TYR A 268 -9.34 12.22 -6.43
C TYR A 268 -9.18 11.95 -7.92
N GLY A 269 -7.98 12.12 -8.48
CA GLY A 269 -7.64 11.79 -9.87
C GLY A 269 -7.92 10.32 -10.17
N LEU A 270 -7.48 9.40 -9.30
CA LEU A 270 -7.80 7.97 -9.37
C LEU A 270 -9.32 7.72 -9.40
N ALA A 271 -10.07 8.33 -8.47
CA ALA A 271 -11.51 8.14 -8.39
C ALA A 271 -12.22 8.67 -9.65
N PHE A 272 -11.91 9.89 -10.08
CA PHE A 272 -12.49 10.51 -11.27
C PHE A 272 -12.12 9.79 -12.55
N TYR A 273 -10.87 9.34 -12.67
CA TYR A 273 -10.42 8.51 -13.78
C TYR A 273 -11.23 7.22 -13.88
N ARG A 274 -11.43 6.50 -12.76
CA ARG A 274 -12.24 5.27 -12.72
C ARG A 274 -13.70 5.53 -13.10
N ILE A 275 -14.29 6.58 -12.55
CA ILE A 275 -15.66 6.99 -12.86
C ILE A 275 -15.78 7.33 -14.35
N ALA A 276 -14.84 8.11 -14.89
CA ALA A 276 -14.86 8.57 -16.27
C ALA A 276 -14.67 7.43 -17.28
N GLN A 277 -14.13 6.27 -16.91
CA GLN A 277 -14.12 5.12 -17.82
C GLN A 277 -15.52 4.57 -18.08
N HIS A 278 -16.46 4.74 -17.15
CA HIS A 278 -17.74 4.04 -17.18
C HIS A 278 -18.98 4.95 -17.18
N SER A 279 -18.83 6.24 -16.88
CA SER A 279 -19.95 7.19 -16.80
C SER A 279 -19.84 8.29 -17.86
N SER A 280 -20.72 8.28 -18.87
CA SER A 280 -20.84 9.39 -19.81
C SER A 280 -21.41 10.63 -19.13
N LEU A 281 -22.39 10.47 -18.22
CA LEU A 281 -22.94 11.61 -17.49
C LEU A 281 -21.85 12.33 -16.70
N PHE A 282 -20.96 11.59 -16.02
CA PHE A 282 -19.85 12.23 -15.31
C PHE A 282 -18.93 13.02 -16.26
N ARG A 283 -18.60 12.47 -17.44
CA ARG A 283 -17.75 13.17 -18.41
C ARG A 283 -18.41 14.46 -18.92
N ASP A 284 -19.71 14.42 -19.20
CA ASP A 284 -20.47 15.60 -19.64
C ASP A 284 -20.54 16.65 -18.53
N ARG A 285 -20.83 16.24 -17.29
CA ARG A 285 -20.84 17.18 -16.15
C ARG A 285 -19.47 17.74 -15.83
N PHE A 286 -18.42 16.93 -15.95
CA PHE A 286 -17.04 17.41 -15.81
C PHE A 286 -16.78 18.56 -16.79
N LYS A 287 -17.13 18.36 -18.08
CA LYS A 287 -17.01 19.40 -19.12
C LYS A 287 -17.83 20.64 -18.83
N ASP A 288 -19.10 20.49 -18.45
CA ASP A 288 -19.99 21.61 -18.14
C ASP A 288 -19.47 22.48 -16.99
N ILE A 289 -18.87 21.84 -15.97
CA ILE A 289 -18.48 22.51 -14.73
C ILE A 289 -17.11 23.16 -14.87
N VAL A 290 -16.11 22.44 -15.39
CA VAL A 290 -14.71 22.89 -15.37
C VAL A 290 -14.15 23.22 -16.75
N GLY A 291 -14.94 23.08 -17.81
CA GLY A 291 -14.54 23.45 -19.18
C GLY A 291 -13.56 22.49 -19.87
N HIS A 292 -13.17 21.39 -19.21
CA HIS A 292 -12.25 20.39 -19.76
C HIS A 292 -12.99 19.12 -20.18
N SER A 293 -12.57 18.47 -21.27
CA SER A 293 -13.23 17.26 -21.79
C SER A 293 -12.35 16.02 -21.65
N TRP A 294 -12.96 14.89 -21.32
CA TRP A 294 -12.31 13.58 -21.40
C TRP A 294 -12.20 13.15 -22.85
N GLN A 295 -11.00 12.82 -23.30
CA GLN A 295 -10.74 12.37 -24.66
C GLN A 295 -10.67 10.85 -24.70
N ASP A 296 -11.32 10.23 -25.68
CA ASP A 296 -11.17 8.80 -25.94
C ASP A 296 -9.89 8.56 -26.75
N ILE A 297 -8.93 7.88 -26.13
CA ILE A 297 -7.68 7.47 -26.75
C ILE A 297 -7.64 5.94 -26.76
N ASN A 298 -8.06 5.35 -27.88
CA ASN A 298 -8.10 3.90 -28.10
C ASN A 298 -8.99 3.14 -27.09
N GLY A 299 -10.20 3.64 -26.81
CA GLY A 299 -11.15 3.03 -25.88
C GLY A 299 -10.84 3.35 -24.41
N ARG A 300 -10.00 4.36 -24.15
CA ARG A 300 -9.59 4.79 -22.81
C ARG A 300 -9.80 6.29 -22.67
N PHE A 301 -10.61 6.70 -21.71
CA PHE A 301 -10.86 8.12 -21.46
C PHE A 301 -9.71 8.75 -20.65
N GLN A 302 -9.18 9.88 -21.11
CA GLN A 302 -8.07 10.59 -20.46
C GLN A 302 -8.34 12.09 -20.36
N CYS A 303 -7.89 12.71 -19.27
CA CYS A 303 -7.99 14.15 -19.04
C CYS A 303 -6.95 14.60 -18.00
N ASN A 304 -5.87 15.27 -18.42
CA ASN A 304 -4.81 15.71 -17.50
C ASN A 304 -5.33 16.73 -16.47
N ALA A 305 -6.31 17.55 -16.83
CA ALA A 305 -6.92 18.51 -15.92
C ALA A 305 -7.65 17.84 -14.74
N ALA A 306 -8.02 16.55 -14.86
CA ALA A 306 -8.65 15.80 -13.76
C ALA A 306 -7.71 15.58 -12.56
N ASP A 307 -6.40 15.73 -12.74
CA ASP A 307 -5.39 15.60 -11.68
C ASP A 307 -5.04 16.97 -11.04
N GLU A 308 -5.58 18.07 -11.57
CA GLU A 308 -5.30 19.41 -11.06
C GLU A 308 -6.16 19.74 -9.82
N PRO A 309 -5.56 20.08 -8.66
CA PRO A 309 -6.31 20.32 -7.42
C PRO A 309 -7.43 21.36 -7.54
N LYS A 310 -7.22 22.42 -8.34
CA LYS A 310 -8.23 23.48 -8.53
C LYS A 310 -9.45 22.98 -9.30
N VAL A 311 -9.22 22.22 -10.38
CA VAL A 311 -10.27 21.60 -11.20
C VAL A 311 -11.06 20.59 -10.36
N GLN A 312 -10.34 19.75 -9.60
CA GLN A 312 -10.95 18.79 -8.69
C GLN A 312 -11.78 19.47 -7.60
N GLU A 313 -11.29 20.56 -7.01
CA GLU A 313 -12.02 21.30 -5.99
C GLU A 313 -13.29 21.95 -6.55
N GLU A 314 -13.22 22.53 -7.75
CA GLU A 314 -14.37 23.12 -8.43
C GLU A 314 -15.44 22.07 -8.72
N LEU A 315 -15.06 20.95 -9.33
CA LEU A 315 -15.94 19.82 -9.58
C LEU A 315 -16.56 19.31 -8.28
N TRP A 316 -15.75 19.09 -7.25
CA TRP A 316 -16.22 18.56 -5.96
C TRP A 316 -17.23 19.50 -5.29
N ARG A 317 -16.98 20.82 -5.33
CA ARG A 317 -17.91 21.82 -4.79
C ARG A 317 -19.25 21.80 -5.52
N ALA A 318 -19.27 21.56 -6.83
CA ALA A 318 -20.51 21.43 -7.59
C ALA A 318 -21.28 20.13 -7.25
N LEU A 319 -20.58 19.03 -6.97
CA LEU A 319 -21.20 17.74 -6.63
C LEU A 319 -21.70 17.68 -5.17
N VAL A 320 -20.97 18.32 -4.24
CA VAL A 320 -21.15 18.14 -2.78
C VAL A 320 -21.63 19.39 -2.07
N GLY A 321 -21.30 20.57 -2.59
CA GLY A 321 -21.36 21.84 -1.89
C GLY A 321 -20.01 22.23 -1.27
N ARG A 322 -19.85 23.49 -0.86
CA ARG A 322 -18.56 24.05 -0.39
C ARG A 322 -18.13 23.56 1.00
N TYR A 323 -19.10 23.25 1.85
CA TYR A 323 -18.87 23.00 3.27
C TYR A 323 -19.57 21.74 3.73
N MET A 324 -19.08 21.16 4.83
CA MET A 324 -19.64 19.95 5.44
C MET A 324 -20.85 20.25 6.36
N GLY A 325 -21.61 21.28 5.98
CA GLY A 325 -22.75 21.82 6.73
C GLY A 325 -23.09 23.25 6.27
N LYS A 326 -23.74 24.02 7.16
CA LYS A 326 -24.26 25.35 6.82
C LYS A 326 -23.21 26.43 6.56
N SER A 327 -21.98 26.26 7.04
CA SER A 327 -20.95 27.30 6.97
C SER A 327 -19.52 26.75 7.04
N ALA A 328 -18.54 27.62 6.78
CA ALA A 328 -17.11 27.32 6.80
C ALA A 328 -16.62 26.73 8.14
N THR A 329 -17.28 27.04 9.25
CA THR A 329 -16.93 26.49 10.58
C THR A 329 -17.17 24.98 10.69
N LYS A 330 -17.89 24.38 9.74
CA LYS A 330 -18.08 22.92 9.64
C LYS A 330 -17.00 22.24 8.80
N GLY A 331 -16.08 22.99 8.21
CA GLY A 331 -15.00 22.50 7.37
C GLY A 331 -15.34 22.49 5.88
N HIS A 332 -14.32 22.62 5.05
CA HIS A 332 -14.43 22.54 3.59
C HIS A 332 -14.63 21.08 3.14
N SER A 333 -15.47 20.88 2.12
CA SER A 333 -15.86 19.54 1.66
C SER A 333 -14.76 18.81 0.88
N TYR A 334 -13.98 19.52 0.06
CA TYR A 334 -12.95 18.93 -0.81
C TYR A 334 -11.83 18.21 -0.04
N PRO A 335 -11.16 18.82 0.95
CA PRO A 335 -10.13 18.11 1.70
C PRO A 335 -10.70 17.15 2.76
N TYR A 336 -12.03 17.09 2.96
CA TYR A 336 -12.62 16.42 4.10
C TYR A 336 -12.33 14.92 4.15
N ILE A 337 -12.60 14.20 3.06
CA ILE A 337 -12.39 12.74 3.01
C ILE A 337 -10.91 12.44 3.26
N TYR A 338 -10.01 13.13 2.56
CA TYR A 338 -8.57 12.95 2.73
C TYR A 338 -8.14 13.18 4.19
N ASN A 339 -8.49 14.33 4.77
CA ASN A 339 -8.09 14.70 6.13
C ASN A 339 -8.61 13.73 7.20
N HIS A 340 -9.82 13.19 7.03
CA HIS A 340 -10.41 12.27 8.01
C HIS A 340 -10.03 10.80 7.80
N LEU A 341 -9.53 10.42 6.62
CA LEU A 341 -8.97 9.09 6.37
C LEU A 341 -7.45 9.04 6.61
N SER A 342 -6.79 10.19 6.72
CA SER A 342 -5.36 10.29 6.95
C SER A 342 -4.96 9.58 8.23
N ASP A 343 -3.91 8.77 8.14
CA ASP A 343 -3.25 8.17 9.30
C ASP A 343 -2.37 9.21 10.04
N GLY A 344 -1.69 8.76 11.09
CA GLY A 344 -0.82 9.58 11.95
C GLY A 344 0.37 10.20 11.20
N LEU A 345 0.74 9.63 10.06
CA LEU A 345 1.82 10.08 9.18
C LEU A 345 1.31 10.94 8.01
N GLY A 346 0.02 11.27 7.95
CA GLY A 346 -0.53 12.15 6.91
C GLY A 346 -0.97 11.42 5.64
N ARG A 347 -1.09 10.09 5.66
CA ARG A 347 -1.21 9.26 4.45
C ARG A 347 -2.59 8.64 4.34
N VAL A 348 -3.06 8.46 3.11
CA VAL A 348 -4.32 7.76 2.80
C VAL A 348 -4.07 6.72 1.72
N ALA A 349 -4.45 5.47 1.97
CA ALA A 349 -4.37 4.42 0.96
C ALA A 349 -5.50 4.58 -0.08
N PRO A 350 -5.23 4.35 -1.38
CA PRO A 350 -6.22 4.44 -2.45
C PRO A 350 -7.43 3.53 -2.20
N ARG A 351 -7.21 2.31 -1.68
CA ARG A 351 -8.30 1.40 -1.30
C ARG A 351 -9.24 2.02 -0.28
N THR A 352 -8.68 2.62 0.78
CA THR A 352 -9.46 3.23 1.86
C THR A 352 -10.25 4.43 1.34
N PHE A 353 -9.63 5.27 0.50
CA PHE A 353 -10.28 6.42 -0.13
C PHE A 353 -11.47 6.00 -1.02
N LEU A 354 -11.25 5.06 -1.94
CA LEU A 354 -12.30 4.56 -2.84
C LEU A 354 -13.43 3.87 -2.07
N THR A 355 -13.10 3.13 -1.02
CA THR A 355 -14.09 2.50 -0.13
C THR A 355 -14.96 3.55 0.55
N ALA A 356 -14.37 4.64 1.06
CA ALA A 356 -15.10 5.74 1.67
C ALA A 356 -16.03 6.43 0.66
N LEU A 357 -15.53 6.72 -0.54
CA LEU A 357 -16.31 7.38 -1.58
C LEU A 357 -17.49 6.52 -2.04
N ARG A 358 -17.26 5.21 -2.26
CA ARG A 358 -18.31 4.24 -2.59
C ARG A 358 -19.36 4.15 -1.49
N ALA A 359 -18.94 4.11 -0.23
CA ALA A 359 -19.86 4.09 0.91
C ALA A 359 -20.65 5.41 1.03
N ALA A 360 -20.03 6.55 0.73
CA ALA A 360 -20.71 7.85 0.70
C ALA A 360 -21.76 7.92 -0.41
N LEU A 361 -21.45 7.47 -1.63
CA LEU A 361 -22.40 7.40 -2.74
C LEU A 361 -23.59 6.47 -2.43
N ASN A 362 -23.30 5.29 -1.86
CA ASN A 362 -24.34 4.37 -1.39
C ASN A 362 -25.26 5.02 -0.34
N SER A 363 -24.69 5.73 0.64
CA SER A 363 -25.48 6.44 1.65
C SER A 363 -26.28 7.59 1.03
N ALA A 364 -25.68 8.34 0.08
CA ALA A 364 -26.37 9.42 -0.62
C ALA A 364 -27.60 8.94 -1.38
N SER A 365 -27.51 7.79 -2.05
CA SER A 365 -28.62 7.19 -2.78
C SER A 365 -29.71 6.60 -1.87
N ARG A 366 -29.34 6.05 -0.70
CA ARG A 366 -30.29 5.34 0.18
C ARG A 366 -30.92 6.21 1.27
N GLN A 367 -30.17 7.15 1.82
CA GLN A 367 -30.55 7.90 3.04
C GLN A 367 -30.73 9.40 2.81
N TYR A 368 -30.17 9.93 1.72
CA TYR A 368 -30.16 11.37 1.43
C TYR A 368 -30.58 11.68 -0.01
N ALA A 369 -31.43 10.82 -0.59
CA ALA A 369 -31.81 10.89 -1.99
C ALA A 369 -32.52 12.20 -2.33
N GLU A 370 -33.33 12.70 -1.39
CA GLU A 370 -34.11 13.93 -1.46
C GLU A 370 -33.27 15.21 -1.39
N ARG A 371 -32.00 15.10 -0.97
CA ARG A 371 -31.10 16.25 -0.82
C ARG A 371 -30.63 16.80 -2.18
N PRO A 372 -30.37 18.12 -2.29
CA PRO A 372 -30.10 18.80 -3.56
C PRO A 372 -28.70 18.55 -4.14
N HIS A 373 -27.78 17.95 -3.37
CA HIS A 373 -26.40 17.66 -3.79
C HIS A 373 -26.27 16.22 -4.27
N VAL A 374 -25.37 15.95 -5.22
CA VAL A 374 -25.09 14.59 -5.72
C VAL A 374 -24.58 13.71 -4.56
N ILE A 375 -23.68 14.24 -3.73
CA ILE A 375 -23.26 13.57 -2.49
C ILE A 375 -23.49 14.54 -1.34
N HIS A 376 -24.49 14.25 -0.51
CA HIS A 376 -24.77 15.09 0.66
C HIS A 376 -23.63 14.96 1.70
N HIS A 377 -23.34 16.03 2.45
CA HIS A 377 -22.23 16.04 3.41
C HIS A 377 -22.39 15.00 4.55
N GLU A 378 -23.61 14.64 4.95
CA GLU A 378 -23.82 13.55 5.93
C GLU A 378 -23.47 12.18 5.33
N ALA A 379 -23.76 11.95 4.06
CA ALA A 379 -23.33 10.74 3.35
C ALA A 379 -21.80 10.60 3.31
N ILE A 380 -21.06 11.71 3.16
CA ILE A 380 -19.59 11.70 3.25
C ILE A 380 -19.12 11.25 4.63
N LYS A 381 -19.76 11.73 5.71
CA LYS A 381 -19.43 11.28 7.08
C LYS A 381 -19.70 9.79 7.25
N ASP A 382 -20.78 9.27 6.67
CA ASP A 382 -21.07 7.83 6.68
C ASP A 382 -20.02 7.04 5.91
N GLY A 383 -19.55 7.56 4.77
CA GLY A 383 -18.46 6.98 4.00
C GLY A 383 -17.15 6.89 4.80
N VAL A 384 -16.78 7.97 5.49
CA VAL A 384 -15.59 8.00 6.38
C VAL A 384 -15.72 6.98 7.51
N ARG A 385 -16.89 6.88 8.16
CA ARG A 385 -17.13 5.87 9.21
C ARG A 385 -17.02 4.45 8.66
N GLY A 386 -17.61 4.18 7.49
CA GLY A 386 -17.53 2.88 6.83
C GLY A 386 -16.10 2.47 6.48
N ALA A 387 -15.32 3.40 5.93
CA ALA A 387 -13.91 3.16 5.63
C ALA A 387 -13.05 2.98 6.88
N SER A 388 -13.34 3.71 7.97
CA SER A 388 -12.71 3.49 9.27
C SER A 388 -12.97 2.08 9.80
N THR A 389 -14.21 1.60 9.75
CA THR A 389 -14.56 0.23 10.15
C THR A 389 -13.82 -0.81 9.31
N ALA A 390 -13.79 -0.65 7.99
CA ALA A 390 -13.08 -1.55 7.09
C ALA A 390 -11.56 -1.55 7.36
N ARG A 391 -10.95 -0.37 7.55
CA ARG A 391 -9.51 -0.24 7.80
C ARG A 391 -9.11 -0.88 9.14
N VAL A 392 -9.91 -0.73 10.19
CA VAL A 392 -9.63 -1.40 11.48
C VAL A 392 -9.79 -2.91 11.37
N ALA A 393 -10.77 -3.41 10.60
CA ALA A 393 -10.87 -4.85 10.33
C ALA A 393 -9.63 -5.38 9.62
N GLU A 394 -9.14 -4.70 8.58
CA GLU A 394 -7.87 -5.03 7.91
C GLU A 394 -6.68 -4.99 8.88
N LEU A 395 -6.62 -3.96 9.73
CA LEU A 395 -5.53 -3.76 10.69
C LEU A 395 -5.46 -4.87 11.74
N ARG A 396 -6.60 -5.44 12.15
CA ARG A 396 -6.67 -6.59 13.06
C ARG A 396 -6.09 -7.87 12.46
N GLU A 397 -6.23 -8.04 11.15
CA GLU A 397 -5.57 -9.13 10.43
C GLU A 397 -4.05 -8.91 10.34
N GLU A 398 -3.60 -7.66 10.22
CA GLU A 398 -2.18 -7.29 10.09
C GLU A 398 -1.43 -7.36 11.42
N TYR A 399 -2.02 -6.79 12.47
CA TYR A 399 -1.42 -6.57 13.77
C TYR A 399 -2.42 -6.98 14.85
N GLN A 400 -2.49 -8.26 15.17
CA GLN A 400 -3.48 -8.76 16.15
C GLN A 400 -3.36 -8.09 17.53
N TRP A 401 -2.16 -7.57 17.87
CA TRP A 401 -1.88 -6.84 19.10
C TRP A 401 -2.45 -5.42 19.14
N ILE A 402 -2.99 -4.91 18.04
CA ILE A 402 -3.50 -3.53 17.97
C ILE A 402 -4.76 -3.32 18.80
N ASP A 403 -5.62 -4.33 18.88
CA ASP A 403 -6.85 -4.27 19.66
C ASP A 403 -6.57 -4.06 21.15
N PRO A 404 -5.78 -4.91 21.84
CA PRO A 404 -5.46 -4.66 23.24
C PRO A 404 -4.70 -3.33 23.45
N ALA A 405 -3.89 -2.88 22.49
CA ALA A 405 -3.16 -1.61 22.58
C ALA A 405 -4.06 -0.36 22.57
N LEU A 406 -5.16 -0.37 21.81
CA LEU A 406 -6.05 0.79 21.65
C LEU A 406 -7.35 0.69 22.46
N GLN A 407 -7.91 -0.52 22.61
CA GLN A 407 -9.21 -0.75 23.25
C GLN A 407 -9.19 -0.33 24.73
N CYS A 408 -8.02 -0.43 25.39
CA CYS A 408 -7.81 0.01 26.76
C CYS A 408 -8.16 1.49 26.98
N ILE A 409 -7.97 2.36 25.99
CA ILE A 409 -8.31 3.80 26.07
C ILE A 409 -9.81 3.96 26.27
N LYS A 410 -10.61 3.23 25.47
CA LYS A 410 -12.07 3.27 25.54
C LYS A 410 -12.57 2.61 26.82
N ASP A 411 -12.00 1.47 27.20
CA ASP A 411 -12.43 0.70 28.37
C ASP A 411 -12.23 1.49 29.67
N GLN A 412 -11.23 2.37 29.69
CA GLN A 412 -10.95 3.30 30.80
C GLN A 412 -11.62 4.66 30.61
N GLN A 413 -12.56 4.78 29.65
CA GLN A 413 -13.35 5.97 29.35
C GLN A 413 -12.50 7.23 29.09
N LYS A 414 -11.29 7.06 28.55
CA LYS A 414 -10.40 8.16 28.16
C LYS A 414 -10.72 8.64 26.74
N THR A 415 -10.29 9.85 26.42
CA THR A 415 -10.43 10.47 25.10
C THR A 415 -9.07 10.90 24.57
N VAL A 416 -8.98 11.14 23.26
CA VAL A 416 -7.78 11.70 22.63
C VAL A 416 -7.93 13.21 22.37
N PRO A 417 -6.85 14.00 22.37
CA PRO A 417 -5.47 13.60 22.69
C PRO A 417 -5.27 13.21 24.16
N ILE A 418 -4.57 12.10 24.41
CA ILE A 418 -4.22 11.59 25.75
C ILE A 418 -2.78 11.99 26.09
N SER A 419 -2.41 12.17 27.36
CA SER A 419 -0.98 12.39 27.69
C SER A 419 -0.17 11.11 27.45
N LYS A 420 1.10 11.24 27.07
CA LYS A 420 2.01 10.10 26.96
C LYS A 420 2.01 9.27 28.24
N ARG A 421 2.21 9.94 29.39
CA ARG A 421 2.24 9.30 30.70
C ARG A 421 0.96 8.52 31.01
N ASP A 422 -0.22 9.12 30.78
CA ASP A 422 -1.50 8.42 31.02
C ASP A 422 -1.60 7.16 30.15
N LEU A 423 -1.20 7.23 28.88
CA LEU A 423 -1.24 6.08 27.97
C LEU A 423 -0.27 4.96 28.41
N GLU A 424 0.93 5.32 28.86
CA GLU A 424 1.91 4.36 29.39
C GLU A 424 1.40 3.69 30.68
N GLU A 425 0.80 4.46 31.58
CA GLU A 425 0.15 3.94 32.79
C GLU A 425 -1.01 2.99 32.46
N LEU A 426 -1.79 3.28 31.40
CA LEU A 426 -2.84 2.37 30.92
C LEU A 426 -2.28 1.03 30.46
N TRP A 427 -1.13 1.01 29.79
CA TRP A 427 -0.51 -0.23 29.34
C TRP A 427 0.12 -1.04 30.48
N LEU A 428 0.57 -0.39 31.55
CA LEU A 428 1.27 -1.00 32.69
C LEU A 428 0.38 -1.52 33.83
N LYS A 429 -0.91 -1.15 33.87
CA LYS A 429 -1.81 -1.48 34.99
C LYS A 429 -1.94 -3.02 35.21
N ASP A 430 -1.71 -3.47 36.45
CA ASP A 430 -1.27 -4.86 36.73
C ASP A 430 -2.35 -5.95 36.91
N ASN A 431 -1.88 -7.21 36.75
CA ASN A 431 -2.51 -8.56 36.73
C ASN A 431 -3.13 -9.04 35.41
N ALA A 432 -3.51 -8.13 34.51
CA ALA A 432 -3.94 -8.43 33.13
C ALA A 432 -3.43 -7.33 32.18
N SER A 433 -2.15 -6.97 32.31
CA SER A 433 -1.57 -5.84 31.59
C SER A 433 -1.73 -6.03 30.08
N VAL A 434 -1.99 -4.91 29.37
CA VAL A 434 -2.05 -4.89 27.90
C VAL A 434 -0.80 -5.53 27.31
N LEU A 435 0.35 -5.29 27.95
CA LEU A 435 1.63 -5.88 27.55
C LEU A 435 1.62 -7.41 27.63
N GLN A 436 1.02 -8.03 28.66
CA GLN A 436 0.92 -9.48 28.76
C GLN A 436 -0.07 -10.05 27.72
N MET A 437 -1.17 -9.35 27.44
CA MET A 437 -2.11 -9.76 26.38
C MET A 437 -1.43 -9.77 25.01
N ILE A 438 -0.63 -8.73 24.72
CA ILE A 438 0.15 -8.65 23.48
C ILE A 438 1.24 -9.73 23.46
N GLU A 439 1.92 -9.99 24.58
CA GLU A 439 2.92 -11.06 24.68
C GLU A 439 2.34 -12.44 24.33
N ASN A 440 1.12 -12.73 24.78
CA ASN A 440 0.43 -14.00 24.50
C ASN A 440 0.03 -14.17 23.01
N LEU A 441 0.13 -13.10 22.20
CA LEU A 441 -0.12 -13.15 20.76
C LEU A 441 1.15 -13.44 19.96
N ARG A 442 2.31 -13.63 20.60
CA ARG A 442 3.60 -13.83 19.92
C ARG A 442 3.58 -14.97 18.90
N ASP A 443 2.91 -16.07 19.20
CA ASP A 443 2.79 -17.22 18.28
C ASP A 443 1.90 -16.95 17.05
N LYS A 444 1.16 -15.84 17.04
CA LYS A 444 0.14 -15.52 16.02
C LYS A 444 0.35 -14.18 15.34
N ALA A 445 1.24 -13.32 15.85
CA ALA A 445 1.41 -11.96 15.38
C ALA A 445 2.81 -11.41 15.65
N LEU A 446 3.18 -10.43 14.84
CA LEU A 446 4.47 -9.74 14.90
C LEU A 446 4.49 -8.75 16.07
N VAL A 447 4.81 -9.22 17.27
CA VAL A 447 4.85 -8.40 18.51
C VAL A 447 5.95 -7.33 18.42
N PRO A 448 5.71 -6.07 18.87
CA PRO A 448 6.66 -4.96 18.70
C PRO A 448 8.02 -5.07 19.41
N TRP A 449 8.19 -6.04 20.32
CA TRP A 449 9.37 -6.16 21.18
C TRP A 449 9.98 -7.56 21.17
N ARG A 450 11.27 -7.62 21.50
CA ARG A 450 12.04 -8.87 21.65
C ARG A 450 11.57 -9.70 22.85
N ASN A 451 11.77 -11.00 22.78
CA ASN A 451 11.54 -11.89 23.92
C ASN A 451 12.43 -11.46 25.11
N GLY A 452 11.87 -11.47 26.32
CA GLY A 452 12.57 -11.06 27.55
C GLY A 452 12.77 -9.55 27.74
N ALA A 453 12.19 -8.69 26.90
CA ALA A 453 12.22 -7.24 27.12
C ALA A 453 11.59 -6.85 28.48
N SER A 454 12.15 -5.83 29.14
CA SER A 454 11.59 -5.25 30.36
C SER A 454 10.32 -4.44 30.07
N ASN A 455 9.46 -4.24 31.07
CA ASN A 455 8.22 -3.46 30.89
C ASN A 455 8.45 -2.04 30.33
N PRO A 456 9.45 -1.26 30.79
CA PRO A 456 9.76 0.04 30.20
C PRO A 456 10.15 -0.04 28.73
N GLU A 457 10.96 -1.04 28.34
CA GLU A 457 11.31 -1.28 26.93
C GLU A 457 10.07 -1.63 26.09
N LYS A 458 9.18 -2.50 26.61
CA LYS A 458 7.94 -2.89 25.91
C LYS A 458 7.03 -1.70 25.65
N VAL A 459 6.86 -0.83 26.64
CA VAL A 459 6.04 0.39 26.54
C VAL A 459 6.57 1.31 25.44
N GLU A 460 7.87 1.60 25.46
CA GLU A 460 8.47 2.49 24.47
C GLU A 460 8.45 1.87 23.07
N GLN A 461 8.72 0.56 22.94
CA GLN A 461 8.65 -0.15 21.66
C GLN A 461 7.23 -0.24 21.10
N LEU A 462 6.22 -0.43 21.96
CA LEU A 462 4.80 -0.38 21.55
C LEU A 462 4.44 1.00 21.02
N ARG A 463 4.79 2.05 21.76
CA ARG A 463 4.54 3.45 21.36
C ARG A 463 5.24 3.80 20.05
N ALA A 464 6.54 3.51 19.95
CA ALA A 464 7.35 3.78 18.77
C ALA A 464 6.81 3.02 17.54
N THR A 465 6.38 1.77 17.72
CA THR A 465 5.79 0.99 16.62
C THR A 465 4.46 1.58 16.19
N LEU A 466 3.56 1.91 17.12
CA LEU A 466 2.27 2.56 16.81
C LEU A 466 2.46 3.88 16.04
N GLU A 467 3.48 4.67 16.38
CA GLU A 467 3.82 5.90 15.68
C GLU A 467 4.42 5.62 14.30
N GLN A 468 5.33 4.65 14.20
CA GLN A 468 5.98 4.25 12.95
C GLN A 468 5.01 3.70 11.91
N ILE A 469 4.00 2.91 12.30
CA ILE A 469 2.95 2.42 11.39
C ILE A 469 1.79 3.41 11.22
N GLY A 470 1.92 4.63 11.77
CA GLY A 470 0.95 5.71 11.59
C GLY A 470 -0.37 5.53 12.33
N ILE A 471 -0.44 4.66 13.34
CA ILE A 471 -1.66 4.50 14.15
C ILE A 471 -1.85 5.67 15.09
N VAL A 472 -0.79 6.15 15.72
CA VAL A 472 -0.85 7.32 16.62
C VAL A 472 0.06 8.42 16.11
N LYS A 473 -0.18 9.65 16.61
CA LYS A 473 0.66 10.81 16.35
C LYS A 473 1.02 11.50 17.65
N SER A 474 2.30 11.65 17.94
CA SER A 474 2.76 12.48 19.05
C SER A 474 2.78 13.96 18.66
N ARG A 475 2.35 14.83 19.59
CA ARG A 475 2.49 16.29 19.49
C ARG A 475 2.92 16.88 20.81
N GLN A 476 3.80 17.88 20.74
CA GLN A 476 4.12 18.72 21.89
C GLN A 476 3.01 19.75 22.10
N LYS A 477 2.42 19.78 23.31
CA LYS A 477 1.41 20.76 23.67
C LYS A 477 1.46 21.05 25.18
N ASP A 478 1.41 22.32 25.55
CA ASP A 478 1.39 22.78 26.95
C ASP A 478 2.57 22.23 27.79
N GLY A 479 3.76 22.13 27.18
CA GLY A 479 4.97 21.63 27.85
C GLY A 479 5.05 20.11 28.04
N GLY A 480 4.13 19.34 27.45
CA GLY A 480 4.14 17.87 27.51
C GLY A 480 3.78 17.19 26.19
N GLU A 481 4.13 15.91 26.10
CA GLU A 481 3.82 15.08 24.94
C GLU A 481 2.38 14.53 25.03
N ARG A 482 1.60 14.79 23.98
CA ARG A 482 0.23 14.32 23.81
C ARG A 482 0.14 13.37 22.61
N VAL A 483 -0.55 12.26 22.79
CA VAL A 483 -0.78 11.24 21.77
C VAL A 483 -2.18 11.44 21.17
N GLU A 484 -2.23 11.69 19.87
CA GLU A 484 -3.46 11.77 19.08
C GLU A 484 -3.74 10.42 18.39
N LEU A 485 -5.03 10.09 18.25
CA LEU A 485 -5.50 8.96 17.45
C LEU A 485 -6.30 9.51 16.25
N PRO A 486 -5.84 9.30 15.00
CA PRO A 486 -6.53 9.73 13.78
C PRO A 486 -7.97 9.21 13.65
N ASP A 487 -8.77 9.94 12.88
CA ASP A 487 -10.19 9.65 12.67
C ASP A 487 -10.43 8.27 12.03
N ILE A 488 -9.54 7.84 11.14
CA ILE A 488 -9.58 6.51 10.49
C ILE A 488 -9.54 5.34 11.49
N TYR A 489 -8.97 5.53 12.69
CA TYR A 489 -8.92 4.49 13.73
C TYR A 489 -9.93 4.76 14.85
N ARG A 490 -9.95 5.98 15.40
CA ARG A 490 -10.74 6.27 16.61
C ARG A 490 -12.24 6.04 16.42
N LEU A 491 -12.77 6.24 15.20
CA LEU A 491 -14.21 6.09 14.92
C LEU A 491 -14.64 4.63 15.08
N ALA A 492 -13.90 3.68 14.51
CA ALA A 492 -14.16 2.25 14.66
C ALA A 492 -13.93 1.74 16.09
N TYR A 493 -12.89 2.22 16.78
CA TYR A 493 -12.66 1.92 18.20
C TYR A 493 -13.63 2.64 19.15
N LYS A 494 -14.44 3.57 18.63
CA LYS A 494 -15.36 4.42 19.40
C LYS A 494 -14.66 5.23 20.49
N ILE A 495 -13.41 5.66 20.24
CA ILE A 495 -12.62 6.51 21.14
C ILE A 495 -13.00 7.98 20.88
N GLY A 496 -13.45 8.65 21.93
CA GLY A 496 -13.90 10.04 21.87
C GLY A 496 -12.76 11.03 21.61
N ARG A 497 -13.12 12.19 21.06
CA ARG A 497 -12.26 13.37 20.94
C ARG A 497 -13.07 14.61 21.27
N HIS A 498 -12.47 15.60 21.90
CA HIS A 498 -13.08 16.92 22.04
C HIS A 498 -13.18 17.58 20.64
N GLY A 499 -14.38 17.52 20.04
CA GLY A 499 -14.67 18.01 18.68
C GLY A 499 -14.34 17.01 17.56
N GLY A 500 -14.91 17.22 16.36
CA GLY A 500 -14.77 16.33 15.19
C GLY A 500 -15.98 15.44 14.94
N ILE A 501 -15.79 14.36 14.17
CA ILE A 501 -16.85 13.40 13.88
C ILE A 501 -17.19 12.62 15.17
N SER A 502 -18.48 12.62 15.54
CA SER A 502 -18.99 11.82 16.66
C SER A 502 -18.80 10.32 16.40
N THR A 503 -18.38 9.60 17.43
CA THR A 503 -18.24 8.14 17.42
C THR A 503 -19.60 7.41 17.47
N GLN A 504 -20.67 8.12 17.86
CA GLN A 504 -22.03 7.60 17.80
C GLN A 504 -22.66 7.95 16.45
N LYS A 505 -23.34 6.97 15.83
CA LYS A 505 -24.29 7.27 14.74
C LYS A 505 -25.46 8.03 15.37
N PRO A 506 -25.84 9.20 14.86
CA PRO A 506 -27.09 9.84 15.26
C PRO A 506 -28.30 8.95 14.94
#